data_AF-A0A3C1XAZ5-F1
#
_entry.id   AF-A0A3C1XAZ5-F1
#
_cell.length_a   1.000
_cell.length_b   1.000
_cell.length_c   1.000
_cell.angle_alpha   90.00
_cell.angle_beta   90.00
_cell.angle_gamma   90.00
#
_symmetry.space_group_name_H-M   'P 1'
#
loop_
_entity.id
_entity.type
_entity.pdbx_description
1 polymer ?
#
loop_
_entity_poly.entity_id
_entity_poly.type
_entity_poly.pdbx_seq_one_letter_code
_entity_poly.pdbx_strand_id
1 'polypeptide(L)'
;LEAVWDFAYDRIGYLGTNAPIDHCYECGFEGDFTATERGFKCPQCGNTNPQTCDVVKRTCGYLGNPQARPMVHGRHKEISSRVKHMNGSVGVLRDGESIDSEEVDHVKSKFVK
;
A
#
# COMPACT_ATOMS: atom_id res chain seq x y z
N LEU A 1 14.83 -6.24 2.26
CA LEU A 1 14.49 -5.16 3.21
C LEU A 1 15.63 -4.89 4.17
N GLU A 2 16.22 -5.93 4.76
CA GLU A 2 17.36 -5.88 5.68
C GLU A 2 18.49 -4.93 5.25
N ALA A 3 18.90 -4.93 3.97
CA ALA A 3 19.93 -4.01 3.47
C ALA A 3 19.66 -2.52 3.73
N VAL A 4 18.38 -2.08 3.77
CA VAL A 4 18.01 -0.70 4.12
C VAL A 4 18.21 -0.44 5.61
N TRP A 5 17.92 -1.44 6.45
CA TRP A 5 18.09 -1.37 7.89
C TRP A 5 19.57 -1.34 8.27
N ASP A 6 20.38 -2.21 7.67
CA ASP A 6 21.83 -2.25 7.89
C ASP A 6 22.48 -0.90 7.57
N PHE A 7 22.08 -0.29 6.45
CA PHE A 7 22.57 1.04 6.08
C PHE A 7 22.16 2.11 7.09
N ALA A 8 20.95 2.04 7.65
CA ALA A 8 20.43 3.06 8.54
C ALA A 8 20.94 2.96 9.99
N TYR A 9 21.31 1.76 10.43
CA TYR A 9 21.56 1.43 11.84
C TYR A 9 22.53 2.40 12.53
N ASP A 10 23.69 2.65 11.93
CA ASP A 10 24.71 3.54 12.51
C ASP A 10 24.51 5.02 12.19
N ARG A 11 23.50 5.37 11.37
CA ARG A 11 23.35 6.71 10.78
C ARG A 11 22.12 7.47 11.26
N ILE A 12 21.06 6.76 11.66
CA ILE A 12 19.75 7.35 11.92
C ILE A 12 19.26 6.89 13.30
N GLY A 13 18.99 7.84 14.20
CA GLY A 13 18.54 7.52 15.56
C GLY A 13 17.14 6.87 15.65
N TYR A 14 16.31 7.02 14.62
CA TYR A 14 15.01 6.35 14.52
C TYR A 14 14.58 6.16 13.07
N LEU A 15 14.38 4.90 12.66
CA LEU A 15 13.85 4.52 11.36
C LEU A 15 12.66 3.58 11.53
N GLY A 16 11.59 3.82 10.76
CA GLY A 16 10.47 2.88 10.63
C GLY A 16 10.16 2.62 9.16
N THR A 17 9.99 1.35 8.80
CA THR A 17 9.56 0.95 7.46
C THR A 17 8.04 0.75 7.42
N ASN A 18 7.40 1.25 6.37
CA ASN A 18 6.01 0.95 6.08
C ASN A 18 5.95 -0.29 5.17
N ALA A 19 5.35 -1.37 5.66
CA ALA A 19 5.11 -2.57 4.89
C ALA A 19 3.71 -2.55 4.26
N PRO A 20 3.52 -3.16 3.08
CA PRO A 20 2.20 -3.43 2.52
C PRO A 20 1.54 -4.56 3.32
N ILE A 21 0.52 -4.23 4.13
CA ILE A 21 -0.11 -5.18 5.06
C ILE A 21 -1.63 -5.19 4.92
N ASP A 22 -2.15 -4.77 3.77
CA ASP A 22 -3.59 -4.83 3.53
C ASP A 22 -4.00 -6.27 3.24
N HIS A 23 -5.20 -6.64 3.68
CA HIS A 23 -5.76 -7.97 3.49
C HIS A 23 -7.17 -7.90 2.89
N CYS A 24 -7.41 -8.69 1.84
CA CYS A 24 -8.74 -8.86 1.26
C CYS A 24 -9.38 -10.16 1.73
N TYR A 25 -10.46 -10.10 2.51
CA TYR A 25 -11.16 -11.30 3.00
C TYR A 25 -11.96 -12.04 1.92
N GLU A 26 -12.26 -11.40 0.79
CA GLU A 26 -13.00 -12.04 -0.31
C GLU A 26 -12.10 -12.93 -1.18
N CYS A 27 -10.90 -12.45 -1.49
CA CYS A 27 -10.00 -13.13 -2.43
C CYS A 27 -8.66 -13.54 -1.81
N GLY A 28 -8.45 -13.33 -0.51
CA GLY A 28 -7.24 -13.70 0.23
C GLY A 28 -5.96 -13.00 -0.23
N PHE A 29 -6.07 -11.86 -0.92
CA PHE A 29 -4.91 -11.08 -1.33
C PHE A 29 -4.27 -10.40 -0.11
N GLU A 30 -2.94 -10.47 -0.03
CA GLU A 30 -2.09 -9.79 0.96
C GLU A 30 -1.11 -8.87 0.24
N GLY A 31 -1.16 -7.57 0.54
CA GLY A 31 -0.30 -6.60 -0.11
C GLY A 31 -0.74 -5.14 0.02
N ASP A 32 -0.47 -4.34 -0.99
CA ASP A 32 -0.78 -2.92 -1.08
C ASP A 32 -1.99 -2.75 -2.00
N PHE A 33 -3.09 -2.26 -1.46
CA PHE A 33 -4.26 -1.97 -2.25
C PHE A 33 -4.02 -0.76 -3.16
N THR A 34 -4.61 -0.81 -4.35
CA THR A 34 -4.53 0.28 -5.30
C THR A 34 -5.29 1.49 -4.77
N ALA A 35 -4.62 2.64 -4.68
CA ALA A 35 -5.27 3.89 -4.34
C ALA A 35 -6.21 4.34 -5.49
N THR A 36 -7.38 4.81 -5.11
CA THR A 36 -8.42 5.36 -6.00
C THR A 36 -8.77 6.77 -5.55
N GLU A 37 -9.55 7.52 -6.32
CA GLU A 37 -10.01 8.87 -5.93
C GLU A 37 -10.72 8.89 -4.56
N ARG A 38 -11.42 7.81 -4.19
CA ARG A 38 -12.30 7.75 -3.01
C ARG A 38 -11.81 6.82 -1.89
N GLY A 39 -10.62 6.23 -2.01
CA GLY A 39 -10.12 5.26 -1.03
C GLY A 39 -9.21 4.22 -1.68
N PHE A 40 -9.35 2.95 -1.29
CA PHE A 40 -8.48 1.87 -1.74
C PHE A 40 -9.26 0.68 -2.30
N LYS A 41 -8.68 -0.01 -3.28
CA LYS A 41 -9.30 -1.14 -3.97
C LYS A 41 -8.33 -2.31 -4.01
N CYS A 42 -8.82 -3.51 -3.72
CA CYS A 42 -8.02 -4.73 -3.89
C CYS A 42 -7.58 -4.87 -5.35
N PRO A 43 -6.28 -5.03 -5.65
CA PRO A 43 -5.79 -5.12 -7.04
C PRO A 43 -6.27 -6.41 -7.72
N GLN A 44 -6.43 -7.51 -6.97
CA GLN A 44 -6.80 -8.81 -7.52
C GLN A 44 -8.30 -8.93 -7.89
N CYS A 45 -9.22 -8.65 -6.96
CA CYS A 45 -10.67 -8.83 -7.18
C CYS A 45 -11.47 -7.53 -7.28
N GLY A 46 -10.83 -6.40 -6.97
CA GLY A 46 -11.49 -5.09 -7.00
C GLY A 46 -12.37 -4.76 -5.81
N ASN A 47 -12.34 -5.56 -4.74
CA ASN A 47 -13.09 -5.31 -3.52
C ASN A 47 -12.75 -3.95 -2.88
N THR A 48 -13.79 -3.21 -2.48
CA THR A 48 -13.74 -1.91 -1.79
C THR A 48 -14.63 -1.89 -0.54
N ASN A 49 -15.26 -3.00 -0.17
CA ASN A 49 -16.17 -3.10 0.97
C ASN A 49 -15.37 -3.04 2.29
N PRO A 50 -15.61 -2.03 3.15
CA PRO A 50 -14.88 -1.89 4.42
C PRO A 50 -15.05 -3.07 5.39
N GLN A 51 -16.09 -3.89 5.24
CA GLN A 51 -16.28 -5.08 6.09
C GLN A 51 -15.45 -6.29 5.64
N THR A 52 -15.02 -6.31 4.38
CA THR A 52 -14.27 -7.44 3.77
C THR A 52 -12.90 -7.01 3.23
N CYS A 53 -12.48 -5.78 3.55
CA CYS A 53 -11.15 -5.25 3.28
C CYS A 53 -10.55 -4.69 4.58
N ASP A 54 -9.39 -5.20 5.00
CA ASP A 54 -8.57 -4.52 5.99
C ASP A 54 -7.44 -3.79 5.28
N VAL A 55 -7.62 -2.48 5.11
CA VAL A 55 -6.58 -1.61 4.52
C VAL A 55 -5.92 -0.91 5.69
N VAL A 56 -4.62 -1.08 5.89
CA VAL A 56 -3.90 -0.50 7.03
C VAL A 56 -2.72 0.33 6.53
N LYS A 57 -2.77 1.63 6.80
CA LYS A 57 -1.73 2.58 6.37
C LYS A 57 -1.18 3.34 7.56
N ARG A 58 0.13 3.65 7.51
CA ARG A 58 0.71 4.63 8.43
C ARG A 58 0.34 6.03 7.95
N THR A 59 -0.45 6.76 8.72
CA THR A 59 -0.93 8.11 8.36
C THR A 59 -0.03 9.20 8.93
N CYS A 60 -0.02 9.41 10.24
CA CYS A 60 0.77 10.49 10.87
C CYS A 60 1.69 9.97 11.98
N GLY A 61 2.14 8.72 11.86
CA GLY A 61 2.96 8.02 12.86
C GLY A 61 2.31 6.74 13.35
N TYR A 62 0.98 6.73 13.45
CA TYR A 62 0.18 5.55 13.82
C TYR A 62 -0.34 4.80 12.60
N LEU A 63 -0.68 3.53 12.80
CA LEU A 63 -1.44 2.72 11.85
C LEU A 63 -2.93 3.07 11.97
N GLY A 64 -3.59 3.21 10.83
CA GLY A 64 -5.03 3.43 10.77
C GLY A 64 -5.63 2.76 9.55
N ASN A 65 -6.94 2.52 9.60
CA ASN A 65 -7.68 1.91 8.51
C ASN A 65 -8.43 3.00 7.70
N PRO A 66 -7.91 3.44 6.54
CA PRO A 66 -8.52 4.48 5.73
C PRO A 66 -9.87 4.09 5.10
N GLN A 67 -10.20 2.79 5.03
CA GLN A 67 -11.51 2.36 4.55
C GLN A 67 -12.61 2.54 5.61
N ALA A 68 -12.28 2.29 6.88
CA ALA A 68 -13.21 2.53 7.98
C ALA A 68 -13.28 4.01 8.38
N ARG A 69 -12.15 4.74 8.32
CA ARG A 69 -12.06 6.16 8.66
C ARG A 69 -11.27 6.90 7.58
N PRO A 70 -11.94 7.60 6.65
CA PRO A 70 -11.29 8.26 5.53
C PRO A 70 -10.17 9.21 5.96
N MET A 71 -9.07 9.19 5.21
CA MET A 71 -7.92 10.06 5.45
C MET A 71 -8.21 11.48 4.99
N VAL A 72 -7.47 12.45 5.55
CA VAL A 72 -7.47 13.81 5.01
C VAL A 72 -6.95 13.80 3.57
N HIS A 73 -7.58 14.57 2.69
CA HIS A 73 -7.31 14.61 1.26
C HIS A 73 -5.81 14.73 0.91
N GLY A 74 -5.08 15.65 1.56
CA GLY A 74 -3.65 15.84 1.32
C GLY A 74 -2.82 14.59 1.64
N ARG A 75 -3.17 13.85 2.70
CA ARG A 75 -2.48 12.60 3.05
C ARG A 75 -2.77 11.50 2.04
N HIS A 76 -4.00 11.40 1.57
CA HIS A 76 -4.37 10.46 0.52
C HIS A 76 -3.62 10.73 -0.79
N LYS A 77 -3.51 12.00 -1.19
CA LYS A 77 -2.74 12.43 -2.36
C LYS A 77 -1.26 12.07 -2.21
N GLU A 78 -0.66 12.33 -1.06
CA GLU A 78 0.73 11.98 -0.77
C GLU A 78 0.97 10.46 -0.86
N ILE A 79 0.17 9.64 -0.16
CA ILE A 79 0.30 8.17 -0.21
C ILE A 79 0.14 7.65 -1.64
N SER A 80 -0.83 8.18 -2.39
CA SER A 80 -1.10 7.77 -3.76
C SER A 80 0.07 8.10 -4.71
N SER A 81 0.86 9.14 -4.42
CA SER A 81 2.05 9.50 -5.21
C SER A 81 3.30 8.68 -4.90
N ARG A 82 3.28 7.79 -3.90
CA ARG A 82 4.45 6.99 -3.53
C ARG A 82 4.76 5.95 -4.61
N VAL A 83 6.01 5.97 -5.08
CA VAL A 83 6.61 4.98 -5.97
C VAL A 83 7.21 3.85 -5.14
N LYS A 84 7.10 2.62 -5.63
CA LYS A 84 7.62 1.42 -4.98
C LYS A 84 8.87 0.96 -5.74
N HIS A 85 10.03 1.04 -5.09
CA HIS A 85 11.31 0.76 -5.77
C HIS A 85 11.81 -0.68 -5.61
N MET A 86 11.21 -1.46 -4.70
CA MET A 86 11.64 -2.82 -4.40
C MET A 86 10.74 -3.82 -5.12
N ASN A 87 11.32 -4.80 -5.80
CA ASN A 87 10.53 -5.82 -6.49
C ASN A 87 9.67 -6.62 -5.49
N GLY A 88 8.42 -6.89 -5.84
CA GLY A 88 7.46 -7.58 -4.96
C GLY A 88 6.96 -6.76 -3.76
N SER A 89 7.28 -5.47 -3.68
CA SER A 89 6.84 -4.60 -2.56
C SER A 89 5.38 -4.13 -2.64
N VAL A 90 4.64 -4.59 -3.64
CA VAL A 90 3.19 -4.43 -3.74
C VAL A 90 2.45 -5.63 -3.15
N GLY A 91 3.00 -6.84 -3.22
CA GLY A 91 2.32 -8.06 -2.78
C GLY A 91 2.39 -9.16 -3.83
N VAL A 92 1.94 -10.34 -3.44
CA VAL A 92 1.96 -11.55 -4.27
C VAL A 92 0.52 -12.00 -4.48
N LEU A 93 0.17 -12.32 -5.72
CA LEU A 93 -1.12 -12.88 -6.07
C LEU A 93 -1.23 -14.33 -5.61
N ARG A 94 -2.45 -14.86 -5.56
CA ARG A 94 -2.71 -16.24 -5.10
C ARG A 94 -2.03 -17.32 -5.95
N ASP A 95 -1.74 -17.04 -7.21
CA ASP A 95 -1.01 -17.92 -8.13
C ASP A 95 0.51 -17.87 -7.93
N GLY A 96 1.01 -17.05 -7.00
CA GLY A 96 2.43 -16.90 -6.70
C GLY A 96 3.13 -15.85 -7.56
N GLU A 97 2.42 -15.19 -8.48
CA GLU A 97 2.98 -14.11 -9.28
C GLU A 97 3.11 -12.83 -8.43
N SER A 98 4.28 -12.20 -8.47
CA SER A 98 4.48 -10.89 -7.83
C SER A 98 3.82 -9.80 -8.65
N ILE A 99 3.10 -8.89 -8.00
CA ILE A 99 2.60 -7.69 -8.69
C ILE A 99 3.78 -6.74 -8.93
N ASP A 100 4.00 -6.37 -10.18
CA ASP A 100 5.03 -5.41 -10.57
C ASP A 100 4.66 -4.00 -10.10
N SER A 101 5.59 -3.36 -9.40
CA SER A 101 5.50 -1.96 -9.00
C SER A 101 5.34 -1.01 -10.19
N GLU A 102 5.98 -1.29 -11.33
CA GLU A 102 5.90 -0.43 -12.52
C GLU A 102 4.49 -0.43 -13.11
N GLU A 103 3.85 -1.60 -13.19
CA GLU A 103 2.47 -1.73 -13.68
C GLU A 103 1.48 -0.99 -12.78
N VAL A 104 1.65 -1.12 -11.45
CA VAL A 104 0.82 -0.43 -10.46
C VAL A 104 1.00 1.08 -10.52
N ASP A 105 2.25 1.56 -10.68
CA ASP A 105 2.55 2.99 -10.79
C ASP A 105 2.06 3.59 -12.11
N HIS A 106 2.10 2.83 -13.22
CA HIS A 106 1.45 3.20 -14.48
C HIS A 106 -0.07 3.33 -14.35
N VAL A 107 -0.73 2.45 -13.59
CA VAL A 107 -2.17 2.54 -13.31
C VAL A 107 -2.47 3.80 -12.50
N LYS A 108 -1.67 4.15 -11.48
CA LYS A 108 -1.84 5.38 -10.68
C LYS A 108 -1.78 6.66 -11.53
N SER A 109 -0.87 6.73 -12.50
CA SER A 109 -0.70 7.88 -13.40
C SER A 109 -1.98 8.25 -14.17
N LYS A 110 -2.85 7.28 -14.48
CA LYS A 110 -4.14 7.54 -15.15
C LYS A 110 -5.19 8.20 -14.26
N PHE A 111 -5.05 8.12 -12.94
CA PHE A 111 -5.99 8.69 -11.95
C PHE A 111 -5.54 10.04 -11.38
N VAL A 112 -4.30 10.45 -11.64
CA VAL A 112 -3.76 11.77 -11.27
C VAL A 112 -3.76 12.65 -12.52
N LYS A 113 -4.93 13.19 -12.88
CA LYS A 113 -5.05 14.30 -13.83
C LYS A 113 -5.65 15.51 -13.15
#